data_AF-A0A3P8RXD1-F1
#
_entry.id   AF-A0A3P8RXD1-F1
#
_cell.length_a   1.000
_cell.length_b   1.000
_cell.length_c   1.000
_cell.angle_alpha   90.00
_cell.angle_beta   90.00
_cell.angle_gamma   90.00
#
_symmetry.space_group_name_H-M   'P 1'
#
loop_
_entity.id
_entity.type
_entity.pdbx_description
1 polymer ?
#
loop_
_entity_poly.entity_id
_entity_poly.type
_entity_poly.pdbx_seq_one_letter_code
_entity_poly.pdbx_strand_id
1 'polypeptide(L)'
;LFDERPNLIITIDEAKRRQSFGSCDGDLSVDALPMLSDTSDLLQDTHIEKLACRLPARVQGYHWRLAYSTVKHGTSLKTLYRSLAEVDSPVLLVIKDMDNQIFGAFSTHPFRVSEHCYGTGETFLYSFCPEIKVYRWTGENSYFVKGNTDSLQMGGGGGQLGLWLDAELYRGTTTKCATFNNQPLSSQQDFNIHSVEVWTFE
;
A
#
# COMPACT_ATOMS: atom_id res chain seq x y z
N LEU A 1 -47.51 25.59 26.29
CA LEU A 1 -47.19 26.41 25.11
C LEU A 1 -45.71 26.18 24.82
N PHE A 2 -45.41 25.91 23.55
CA PHE A 2 -44.18 25.39 22.92
C PHE A 2 -42.84 25.87 23.51
N ASP A 3 -41.90 24.94 23.72
CA ASP A 3 -40.47 25.23 23.86
C ASP A 3 -39.76 24.70 22.61
N GLU A 4 -39.26 25.64 21.80
CA GLU A 4 -38.67 25.42 20.49
C GLU A 4 -37.22 24.92 20.63
N ARG A 5 -36.92 23.79 20.00
CA ARG A 5 -35.54 23.39 19.75
C ARG A 5 -34.95 24.30 18.67
N PRO A 6 -33.81 24.99 18.88
CA PRO A 6 -33.16 25.69 17.80
C PRO A 6 -32.61 24.68 16.80
N ASN A 7 -33.10 24.75 15.56
CA ASN A 7 -32.54 24.07 14.41
C ASN A 7 -31.09 24.52 14.21
N LEU A 8 -30.14 23.60 14.36
CA LEU A 8 -28.74 23.83 14.03
C LEU A 8 -28.64 23.95 12.50
N ILE A 9 -28.57 25.19 12.00
CA ILE A 9 -28.27 25.46 10.59
C ILE A 9 -26.81 25.12 10.37
N ILE A 10 -26.56 23.93 9.83
CA ILE A 10 -25.22 23.52 9.38
C ILE A 10 -24.86 24.44 8.22
N THR A 11 -23.82 25.26 8.40
CA THR A 11 -23.31 26.12 7.35
C THR A 11 -22.75 25.27 6.21
N ILE A 12 -22.92 25.73 4.97
CA ILE A 12 -22.51 25.04 3.74
C ILE A 12 -21.02 24.64 3.77
N ASP A 13 -20.19 25.36 4.52
CA ASP A 13 -18.77 25.05 4.69
C ASP A 13 -18.49 23.80 5.55
N GLU A 14 -19.34 23.47 6.52
CA GLU A 14 -19.19 22.26 7.34
C GLU A 14 -19.70 21.01 6.60
N ALA A 15 -20.67 21.16 5.70
CA ALA A 15 -21.13 20.09 4.81
C ALA A 15 -20.10 19.74 3.73
N LYS A 16 -19.32 20.72 3.25
CA LYS A 16 -18.26 20.50 2.25
C LYS A 16 -17.05 19.70 2.77
N ARG A 17 -16.76 19.74 4.08
CA ARG A 17 -15.68 18.90 4.67
C ARG A 17 -16.02 17.41 4.72
N ARG A 18 -17.31 17.04 4.63
CA ARG A 18 -17.75 15.62 4.67
C ARG A 18 -18.07 15.05 3.29
N GLN A 19 -17.90 15.80 2.21
CA GLN A 19 -18.18 15.35 0.84
C GLN A 19 -16.98 15.41 -0.12
N SER A 20 -15.78 15.73 0.35
CA SER A 20 -14.57 15.47 -0.44
C SER A 20 -14.12 14.01 -0.29
N PHE A 21 -14.90 13.09 -0.85
CA PHE A 21 -14.34 11.86 -1.38
C PHE A 21 -13.47 12.29 -2.57
N GLY A 22 -12.16 12.37 -2.35
CA GLY A 22 -11.22 12.95 -3.29
C GLY A 22 -11.18 12.19 -4.61
N SER A 23 -11.86 12.74 -5.62
CA SER A 23 -11.47 12.57 -7.01
C SER A 23 -10.24 13.45 -7.23
N CYS A 24 -9.05 12.84 -7.30
CA CYS A 24 -7.83 13.54 -7.68
C CYS A 24 -7.76 13.68 -9.21
N ASP A 25 -8.74 14.36 -9.79
CA ASP A 25 -8.71 14.87 -11.17
C ASP A 25 -8.97 16.36 -11.09
N GLY A 26 -7.98 17.07 -10.57
CA GLY A 26 -7.95 18.52 -10.48
C GLY A 26 -6.50 18.91 -10.47
N ASP A 27 -6.10 19.62 -11.53
CA ASP A 27 -4.80 20.23 -11.77
C ASP A 27 -4.16 20.68 -10.45
N LEU A 28 -3.31 19.83 -9.87
CA LEU A 28 -2.56 20.18 -8.68
C LEU A 28 -1.52 21.18 -9.17
N SER A 29 -1.56 22.38 -8.59
CA SER A 29 -0.37 23.22 -8.49
C SER A 29 0.82 22.33 -8.12
N VAL A 30 2.02 22.70 -8.58
CA VAL A 30 3.30 22.03 -8.27
C VAL A 30 3.60 22.16 -6.77
N ASP A 31 2.73 21.58 -5.94
CA ASP A 31 2.73 21.59 -4.50
C ASP A 31 3.62 20.43 -4.10
N ALA A 32 4.69 20.79 -3.39
CA ALA A 32 5.82 19.96 -3.02
C ALA A 32 5.52 18.46 -2.99
N LEU A 33 6.24 17.69 -3.82
CA LEU A 33 6.31 16.24 -3.71
C LEU A 33 6.54 15.87 -2.23
N PRO A 34 5.92 14.78 -1.74
CA PRO A 34 6.17 14.33 -0.39
C PRO A 34 7.68 14.18 -0.20
N MET A 35 8.16 14.67 0.93
CA MET A 35 9.59 14.69 1.19
C MET A 35 10.06 13.26 1.47
N LEU A 36 10.88 12.72 0.57
CA LEU A 36 11.58 11.47 0.79
C LEU A 36 12.87 11.74 1.56
N SER A 37 13.07 11.01 2.66
CA SER A 37 14.33 11.05 3.42
C SER A 37 15.47 10.35 2.67
N ASP A 38 15.13 9.41 1.79
CA ASP A 38 16.06 8.62 0.99
C ASP A 38 15.70 8.65 -0.50
N THR A 39 16.68 8.44 -1.37
CA THR A 39 16.42 8.26 -2.80
C THR A 39 15.80 6.88 -3.07
N SER A 40 14.80 6.84 -3.94
CA SER A 40 14.25 5.58 -4.47
C SER A 40 14.97 5.18 -5.76
N ASP A 41 15.27 3.90 -5.89
CA ASP A 41 15.78 3.30 -7.13
C ASP A 41 14.63 2.83 -8.05
N LEU A 42 13.38 2.74 -7.53
CA LEU A 42 12.22 2.19 -8.23
C LEU A 42 11.16 3.25 -8.57
N LEU A 43 10.89 4.16 -7.64
CA LEU A 43 9.87 5.19 -7.79
C LEU A 43 10.43 6.42 -8.49
N GLN A 44 9.63 6.95 -9.41
CA GLN A 44 9.86 8.25 -10.05
C GLN A 44 8.92 9.26 -9.41
N ASP A 45 9.17 10.55 -9.60
CA ASP A 45 8.36 11.64 -9.02
C ASP A 45 6.86 11.46 -9.30
N THR A 46 6.50 11.03 -10.52
CA THR A 46 5.11 10.76 -10.91
C THR A 46 4.50 9.57 -10.17
N HIS A 47 5.30 8.54 -9.82
CA HIS A 47 4.85 7.42 -8.98
C HIS A 47 4.60 7.90 -7.55
N ILE A 48 5.53 8.70 -7.02
CA ILE A 48 5.48 9.23 -5.66
C ILE A 48 4.26 10.13 -5.49
N GLU A 49 4.07 11.10 -6.39
CA GLU A 49 2.91 12.00 -6.41
C GLU A 49 1.61 11.20 -6.43
N LYS A 50 1.51 10.23 -7.35
CA LYS A 50 0.31 9.40 -7.47
C LYS A 50 0.07 8.60 -6.19
N LEU A 51 1.07 7.93 -5.64
CA LEU A 51 0.89 7.14 -4.42
C LEU A 51 0.51 8.02 -3.22
N ALA A 52 1.15 9.17 -3.05
CA ALA A 52 0.90 10.09 -1.94
C ALA A 52 -0.56 10.53 -1.85
N CYS A 53 -1.19 10.86 -2.98
CA CYS A 53 -2.61 11.23 -3.01
C CYS A 53 -3.57 10.08 -2.61
N ARG A 54 -3.10 8.83 -2.60
CA ARG A 54 -3.93 7.63 -2.41
C ARG A 54 -3.67 6.92 -1.09
N LEU A 55 -2.60 7.33 -0.38
CA LEU A 55 -2.31 6.89 0.98
C LEU A 55 -3.40 7.38 1.97
N PRO A 56 -3.61 6.67 3.09
CA PRO A 56 -4.53 7.12 4.13
C PRO A 56 -4.11 8.46 4.74
N ALA A 57 -5.09 9.27 5.16
CA ALA A 57 -4.85 10.61 5.70
C ALA A 57 -3.85 10.63 6.87
N ARG A 58 -3.79 9.56 7.68
CA ARG A 58 -2.89 9.48 8.84
C ARG A 58 -1.40 9.40 8.51
N VAL A 59 -1.04 9.06 7.27
CA VAL A 59 0.36 9.03 6.80
C VAL A 59 0.64 10.10 5.73
N GLN A 60 -0.36 10.87 5.33
CA GLN A 60 -0.16 11.97 4.38
C GLN A 60 0.63 13.09 5.06
N GLY A 61 1.61 13.65 4.34
CA GLY A 61 2.48 14.72 4.83
C GLY A 61 3.67 14.26 5.69
N TYR A 62 3.72 12.99 6.11
CA TYR A 62 4.89 12.41 6.76
C TYR A 62 6.01 12.14 5.76
N HIS A 63 7.24 12.11 6.24
CA HIS A 63 8.41 11.81 5.43
C HIS A 63 8.46 10.32 5.11
N TRP A 64 8.87 10.00 3.89
CA TRP A 64 9.05 8.62 3.47
C TRP A 64 10.50 8.22 3.71
N ARG A 65 10.73 7.28 4.62
CA ARG A 65 12.05 6.70 4.87
C ARG A 65 12.16 5.30 4.27
N LEU A 66 13.28 5.00 3.63
CA LEU A 66 13.54 3.69 3.07
C LEU A 66 13.94 2.72 4.20
N ALA A 67 13.00 1.87 4.63
CA ALA A 67 13.24 0.89 5.68
C ALA A 67 13.98 -0.35 5.16
N TYR A 68 13.73 -0.74 3.90
CA TYR A 68 14.38 -1.88 3.27
C TYR A 68 14.46 -1.70 1.75
N SER A 69 15.51 -2.24 1.15
CA SER A 69 15.69 -2.34 -0.30
C SER A 69 16.54 -3.57 -0.61
N THR A 70 16.11 -4.35 -1.58
CA THR A 70 16.88 -5.52 -2.09
C THR A 70 18.27 -5.15 -2.61
N VAL A 71 18.43 -3.94 -3.18
CA VAL A 71 19.71 -3.43 -3.67
C VAL A 71 20.67 -3.16 -2.51
N LYS A 72 20.17 -2.58 -1.41
CA LYS A 72 20.99 -2.17 -0.25
C LYS A 72 21.21 -3.31 0.77
N HIS A 73 20.23 -4.19 0.92
CA HIS A 73 20.16 -5.15 2.03
C HIS A 73 20.17 -6.63 1.59
N GLY A 74 20.26 -6.90 0.29
CA GLY A 74 20.15 -8.24 -0.30
C GLY A 74 18.71 -8.75 -0.35
N THR A 75 18.47 -9.91 -0.96
CA THR A 75 17.13 -10.37 -1.34
C THR A 75 16.47 -11.33 -0.33
N SER A 76 16.91 -11.36 0.93
CA SER A 76 16.32 -12.29 1.91
C SER A 76 15.08 -11.70 2.60
N LEU A 77 13.95 -12.41 2.53
CA LEU A 77 12.73 -12.08 3.27
C LEU A 77 12.97 -12.02 4.79
N LYS A 78 13.87 -12.86 5.33
CA LYS A 78 14.28 -12.80 6.74
C LYS A 78 14.98 -11.48 7.07
N THR A 79 15.79 -10.96 6.15
CA THR A 79 16.43 -9.65 6.32
C THR A 79 15.40 -8.53 6.24
N LEU A 80 14.40 -8.62 5.34
CA LEU A 80 13.26 -7.69 5.31
C LEU A 80 12.54 -7.65 6.66
N TYR A 81 12.16 -8.81 7.23
CA TYR A 81 11.52 -8.84 8.55
C TYR A 81 12.39 -8.24 9.65
N ARG A 82 13.71 -8.48 9.63
CA ARG A 82 14.64 -7.89 10.60
C ARG A 82 14.73 -6.37 10.46
N SER A 83 14.76 -5.84 9.24
CA SER A 83 14.76 -4.38 8.97
C SER A 83 13.49 -3.69 9.47
N LEU A 84 12.37 -4.42 9.55
CA LEU A 84 11.07 -3.90 9.98
C LEU A 84 10.74 -4.18 11.45
N ALA A 85 11.61 -4.86 12.20
CA ALA A 85 11.33 -5.29 13.57
C ALA A 85 11.08 -4.12 14.54
N GLU A 86 11.81 -3.02 14.36
CA GLU A 86 11.73 -1.81 15.20
C GLU A 86 10.88 -0.70 14.57
N VAL A 87 10.19 -0.98 13.45
CA VAL A 87 9.31 -0.01 12.79
C VAL A 87 7.94 -0.04 13.46
N ASP A 88 7.45 1.09 13.95
CA ASP A 88 6.10 1.25 14.50
C ASP A 88 5.25 2.21 13.66
N SER A 89 5.20 1.96 12.36
CA SER A 89 4.48 2.78 11.39
C SER A 89 3.99 1.90 10.23
N PRO A 90 2.93 2.29 9.50
CA PRO A 90 2.56 1.61 8.26
C PRO A 90 3.73 1.55 7.28
N VAL A 91 3.64 0.59 6.37
CA VAL A 91 4.68 0.37 5.36
C VAL A 91 4.08 0.33 3.97
N LEU A 92 4.82 0.87 3.01
CA LEU A 92 4.53 0.78 1.60
C LEU A 92 5.53 -0.15 0.94
N LEU A 93 5.04 -1.29 0.48
CA LEU A 93 5.78 -2.21 -0.37
C LEU A 93 5.75 -1.72 -1.81
N VAL A 94 6.92 -1.63 -2.43
CA VAL A 94 7.11 -1.32 -3.84
C VAL A 94 7.89 -2.46 -4.48
N ILE A 95 7.34 -3.00 -5.55
CA ILE A 95 7.92 -4.09 -6.33
C ILE A 95 8.08 -3.60 -7.76
N LYS A 96 9.27 -3.80 -8.31
CA LYS A 96 9.52 -3.75 -9.74
C LYS A 96 9.81 -5.16 -10.22
N ASP A 97 9.05 -5.64 -11.21
CA ASP A 97 9.33 -6.92 -11.84
C ASP A 97 10.30 -6.79 -13.04
N MET A 98 10.67 -7.92 -13.62
CA MET A 98 11.57 -7.98 -14.79
C MET A 98 10.93 -7.43 -16.08
N ASP A 99 9.61 -7.27 -16.12
CA ASP A 99 8.86 -6.63 -17.20
C ASP A 99 8.66 -5.11 -16.97
N ASN A 100 9.41 -4.55 -16.01
CA ASN A 100 9.38 -3.15 -15.59
C ASN A 100 8.02 -2.65 -15.08
N GLN A 101 7.13 -3.54 -14.65
CA GLN A 101 5.89 -3.16 -13.99
C GLN A 101 6.16 -2.77 -12.54
N ILE A 102 5.50 -1.70 -12.09
CA ILE A 102 5.57 -1.24 -10.69
C ILE A 102 4.21 -1.47 -10.03
N PHE A 103 4.23 -2.18 -8.92
CA PHE A 103 3.05 -2.52 -8.13
C PHE A 103 3.46 -2.83 -6.70
N GLY A 104 2.49 -3.08 -5.83
CA GLY A 104 2.78 -3.47 -4.47
C GLY A 104 1.58 -3.32 -3.56
N ALA A 105 1.83 -2.92 -2.32
CA ALA A 105 0.77 -2.71 -1.36
C ALA A 105 1.14 -1.69 -0.29
N PHE A 106 0.11 -1.10 0.29
CA PHE A 106 0.21 -0.43 1.57
C PHE A 106 -0.29 -1.38 2.66
N SER A 107 0.53 -1.60 3.69
CA SER A 107 0.17 -2.39 4.87
C SER A 107 0.10 -1.51 6.10
N THR A 108 -0.98 -1.64 6.88
CA THR A 108 -1.15 -0.87 8.11
C THR A 108 -0.17 -1.22 9.22
N HIS A 109 0.50 -2.36 9.08
CA HIS A 109 1.51 -2.85 10.03
C HIS A 109 2.78 -3.29 9.28
N PRO A 110 3.95 -3.21 9.91
CA PRO A 110 5.19 -3.74 9.33
C PRO A 110 5.08 -5.24 9.02
N PHE A 111 5.83 -5.70 8.01
CA PHE A 111 5.86 -7.11 7.64
C PHE A 111 6.58 -7.93 8.71
N ARG A 112 5.95 -9.02 9.16
CA ARG A 112 6.47 -9.93 10.17
C ARG A 112 5.94 -11.34 9.96
N VAL A 113 6.67 -12.32 10.50
CA VAL A 113 6.17 -13.69 10.60
C VAL A 113 4.97 -13.72 11.56
N SER A 114 3.90 -14.39 11.18
CA SER A 114 2.67 -14.50 11.97
C SER A 114 1.93 -15.81 11.72
N GLU A 115 1.40 -16.42 12.79
CA GLU A 115 0.54 -17.60 12.64
C GLU A 115 -0.78 -17.28 11.93
N HIS A 116 -1.34 -16.09 12.23
CA HIS A 116 -2.62 -15.61 11.73
C HIS A 116 -2.43 -14.40 10.81
N CYS A 117 -3.42 -14.15 9.95
CA CYS A 117 -3.45 -12.91 9.17
C CYS A 117 -3.57 -11.69 10.10
N TYR A 118 -2.94 -10.58 9.73
CA TYR A 118 -2.98 -9.32 10.47
C TYR A 118 -3.12 -8.13 9.50
N GLY A 119 -3.38 -6.94 10.06
CA GLY A 119 -3.67 -5.73 9.30
C GLY A 119 -5.07 -5.18 9.60
N THR A 120 -5.44 -4.11 8.92
CA THR A 120 -6.78 -3.50 9.02
C THR A 120 -7.32 -3.20 7.63
N GLY A 121 -8.58 -2.75 7.54
CA GLY A 121 -9.24 -2.40 6.27
C GLY A 121 -8.61 -1.24 5.49
N GLU A 122 -7.64 -0.52 6.07
CA GLU A 122 -6.84 0.48 5.35
C GLU A 122 -5.73 -0.15 4.49
N THR A 123 -5.37 -1.43 4.71
CA THR A 123 -4.44 -2.16 3.85
C THR A 123 -5.03 -2.25 2.43
N PHE A 124 -4.20 -2.04 1.41
CA PHE A 124 -4.63 -2.13 0.01
C PHE A 124 -3.50 -2.60 -0.90
N LEU A 125 -3.87 -3.18 -2.05
CA LEU A 125 -2.95 -3.46 -3.15
C LEU A 125 -3.00 -2.33 -4.17
N TYR A 126 -1.93 -2.13 -4.95
CA TYR A 126 -1.93 -1.21 -6.07
C TYR A 126 -1.08 -1.72 -7.25
N SER A 127 -1.35 -1.20 -8.44
CA SER A 127 -0.56 -1.42 -9.65
C SER A 127 -0.53 -0.16 -10.50
N PHE A 128 0.56 0.10 -11.21
CA PHE A 128 0.70 1.20 -12.17
C PHE A 128 0.37 0.81 -13.63
N CYS A 129 -0.08 -0.42 -13.90
CA CYS A 129 -0.33 -0.91 -15.26
C CYS A 129 -1.82 -0.92 -15.64
N PRO A 130 -2.27 -0.22 -16.72
CA PRO A 130 -1.56 0.83 -17.49
C PRO A 130 -1.58 2.20 -16.80
N GLU A 131 -2.43 2.36 -15.79
CA GLU A 131 -2.53 3.53 -14.93
C GLU A 131 -2.57 3.08 -13.48
N ILE A 132 -2.36 4.01 -12.54
CA ILE A 132 -2.43 3.68 -11.12
C ILE A 132 -3.84 3.22 -10.73
N LYS A 133 -3.94 2.00 -10.23
CA LYS A 133 -5.16 1.43 -9.67
C LYS A 133 -4.92 0.97 -8.25
N VAL A 134 -5.83 1.34 -7.35
CA VAL A 134 -5.79 0.98 -5.93
C VAL A 134 -6.95 0.06 -5.59
N TYR A 135 -6.64 -1.10 -5.04
CA TYR A 135 -7.59 -2.14 -4.67
C TYR A 135 -7.74 -2.17 -3.16
N ARG A 136 -8.77 -1.47 -2.68
CA ARG A 136 -9.09 -1.37 -1.25
C ARG A 136 -9.84 -2.60 -0.77
N TRP A 137 -9.89 -2.76 0.55
CA TRP A 137 -10.62 -3.83 1.20
C TRP A 137 -12.10 -3.88 0.76
N THR A 138 -12.59 -5.08 0.46
CA THR A 138 -13.98 -5.33 0.03
C THR A 138 -14.98 -5.40 1.19
N GLY A 139 -14.50 -5.58 2.43
CA GLY A 139 -15.35 -5.91 3.57
C GLY A 139 -15.62 -7.41 3.74
N GLU A 140 -15.18 -8.27 2.82
CA GLU A 140 -15.58 -9.68 2.78
C GLU A 140 -14.88 -10.56 3.84
N ASN A 141 -13.59 -10.31 4.08
CA ASN A 141 -12.77 -11.04 5.06
C ASN A 141 -11.59 -10.20 5.53
N SER A 142 -10.87 -10.65 6.57
CA SER A 142 -9.72 -9.93 7.13
C SER A 142 -8.37 -10.58 6.79
N TYR A 143 -8.25 -11.24 5.64
CA TYR A 143 -7.01 -11.91 5.21
C TYR A 143 -6.03 -10.94 4.53
N PHE A 144 -5.67 -9.87 5.24
CA PHE A 144 -4.90 -8.75 4.68
C PHE A 144 -3.44 -9.09 4.43
N VAL A 145 -2.71 -9.48 5.47
CA VAL A 145 -1.27 -9.79 5.39
C VAL A 145 -0.99 -11.05 6.20
N LYS A 146 -0.16 -11.94 5.67
CA LYS A 146 0.38 -13.08 6.41
C LYS A 146 1.84 -13.28 6.02
N GLY A 147 2.74 -13.21 7.00
CA GLY A 147 4.15 -13.52 6.81
C GLY A 147 4.47 -14.91 7.34
N ASN A 148 5.21 -15.70 6.56
CA ASN A 148 5.87 -16.93 6.97
C ASN A 148 7.38 -16.77 6.78
N THR A 149 8.15 -17.73 7.28
CA THR A 149 9.59 -17.82 7.02
C THR A 149 9.93 -17.88 5.53
N ASP A 150 9.04 -18.51 4.75
CA ASP A 150 9.29 -18.84 3.35
C ASP A 150 8.41 -18.05 2.37
N SER A 151 7.54 -17.17 2.86
CA SER A 151 6.69 -16.35 2.00
C SER A 151 6.11 -15.12 2.68
N LEU A 152 5.91 -14.05 1.93
CA LEU A 152 5.04 -12.94 2.31
C LEU A 152 3.78 -12.96 1.45
N GLN A 153 2.61 -12.85 2.09
CA GLN A 153 1.31 -12.96 1.44
C GLN A 153 0.45 -11.74 1.75
N MET A 154 -0.22 -11.19 0.75
CA MET A 154 -1.19 -10.12 0.91
C MET A 154 -2.46 -10.34 0.11
N GLY A 155 -3.59 -10.26 0.80
CA GLY A 155 -4.91 -10.53 0.27
C GLY A 155 -5.14 -12.02 0.09
N GLY A 156 -6.19 -12.55 0.71
CA GLY A 156 -6.56 -13.95 0.61
C GLY A 156 -8.04 -14.17 0.30
N GLY A 157 -8.51 -15.38 0.60
CA GLY A 157 -9.89 -15.81 0.39
C GLY A 157 -10.12 -16.35 -1.03
N GLY A 158 -10.98 -17.36 -1.15
CA GLY A 158 -11.22 -18.06 -2.42
C GLY A 158 -10.07 -18.98 -2.87
N GLY A 159 -9.14 -19.34 -1.97
CA GLY A 159 -8.00 -20.22 -2.26
C GLY A 159 -6.86 -19.58 -3.06
N GLN A 160 -6.91 -18.26 -3.24
CA GLN A 160 -5.98 -17.48 -4.06
C GLN A 160 -5.38 -16.33 -3.24
N LEU A 161 -4.24 -15.80 -3.67
CA LEU A 161 -3.51 -14.73 -3.00
C LEU A 161 -3.36 -13.52 -3.92
N GLY A 162 -3.74 -12.34 -3.41
CA GLY A 162 -3.67 -11.08 -4.15
C GLY A 162 -2.25 -10.77 -4.60
N LEU A 163 -1.30 -11.00 -3.70
CA LEU A 163 0.13 -10.92 -3.91
C LEU A 163 0.84 -11.93 -3.00
N TRP A 164 1.78 -12.68 -3.57
CA TRP A 164 2.64 -13.63 -2.86
C TRP A 164 4.09 -13.42 -3.31
N LEU A 165 5.03 -13.48 -2.37
CA LEU A 165 6.48 -13.41 -2.63
C LEU A 165 7.19 -14.57 -1.93
N ASP A 166 8.24 -15.11 -2.55
CA ASP A 166 9.08 -16.17 -1.98
C ASP A 166 10.09 -15.66 -0.94
N ALA A 167 10.83 -16.59 -0.32
CA ALA A 167 11.79 -16.32 0.75
C ALA A 167 13.02 -15.52 0.27
N GLU A 168 13.32 -15.63 -1.02
CA GLU A 168 14.45 -15.03 -1.72
C GLU A 168 14.09 -13.73 -2.44
N LEU A 169 12.85 -13.23 -2.27
CA LEU A 169 12.34 -12.03 -2.94
C LEU A 169 12.69 -11.99 -4.42
N TYR A 170 12.60 -13.16 -5.07
CA TYR A 170 12.98 -13.41 -6.45
C TYR A 170 11.78 -13.78 -7.31
N ARG A 171 10.82 -14.52 -6.75
CA ARG A 171 9.57 -14.90 -7.42
C ARG A 171 8.39 -14.36 -6.66
N GLY A 172 7.35 -14.03 -7.41
CA GLY A 172 6.05 -13.77 -6.84
C GLY A 172 4.93 -14.21 -7.76
N THR A 173 3.74 -14.25 -7.18
CA THR A 173 2.50 -14.51 -7.89
C THR A 173 1.47 -13.45 -7.50
N THR A 174 0.65 -13.02 -8.45
CA THR A 174 -0.48 -12.13 -8.22
C THR A 174 -1.73 -12.67 -8.91
N THR A 175 -2.74 -13.01 -8.11
CA THR A 175 -4.03 -13.47 -8.60
C THR A 175 -5.15 -12.62 -8.02
N LYS A 176 -6.38 -12.84 -8.51
CA LYS A 176 -7.56 -12.23 -7.93
C LYS A 176 -7.84 -12.85 -6.57
N CYS A 177 -8.04 -12.02 -5.53
CA CYS A 177 -8.47 -12.48 -4.22
C CYS A 177 -9.78 -11.84 -3.76
N ALA A 178 -10.44 -12.45 -2.78
CA ALA A 178 -11.68 -11.95 -2.20
C ALA A 178 -11.47 -10.70 -1.31
N THR A 179 -10.32 -10.60 -0.61
CA THR A 179 -10.04 -9.48 0.29
C THR A 179 -10.02 -8.12 -0.42
N PHE A 180 -9.52 -8.04 -1.66
CA PHE A 180 -9.33 -6.79 -2.39
C PHE A 180 -10.06 -6.74 -3.75
N ASN A 181 -10.61 -7.88 -4.21
CA ASN A 181 -11.20 -8.04 -5.54
C ASN A 181 -10.28 -7.47 -6.65
N ASN A 182 -8.97 -7.68 -6.50
CA ASN A 182 -7.98 -7.16 -7.41
C ASN A 182 -7.93 -7.95 -8.73
N GLN A 183 -7.43 -7.32 -9.77
CA GLN A 183 -6.90 -8.03 -10.93
C GLN A 183 -5.43 -8.36 -10.66
N PRO A 184 -4.78 -9.27 -11.43
CA PRO A 184 -3.34 -9.43 -11.40
C PRO A 184 -2.64 -8.07 -11.45
N LEU A 185 -1.70 -7.84 -10.56
CA LEU A 185 -1.02 -6.55 -10.36
C LEU A 185 0.10 -6.31 -11.39
N SER A 186 0.57 -7.37 -12.04
CA SER A 186 1.55 -7.34 -13.13
C SER A 186 0.90 -7.79 -14.44
N SER A 187 1.66 -7.70 -15.53
CA SER A 187 1.30 -8.23 -16.85
C SER A 187 1.10 -9.75 -16.85
N GLN A 188 1.78 -10.47 -15.94
CA GLN A 188 1.65 -11.91 -15.76
C GLN A 188 1.25 -12.24 -14.32
N GLN A 189 0.60 -13.39 -14.12
CA GLN A 189 0.27 -13.85 -12.76
C GLN A 189 1.53 -14.26 -12.01
N ASP A 190 2.41 -15.03 -12.65
CA ASP A 190 3.73 -15.34 -12.11
C ASP A 190 4.74 -14.33 -12.65
N PHE A 191 5.57 -13.79 -11.77
CA PHE A 191 6.57 -12.79 -12.15
C PHE A 191 7.89 -13.02 -11.42
N ASN A 192 8.97 -12.59 -12.07
CA ASN A 192 10.28 -12.48 -11.45
C ASN A 192 10.50 -11.05 -10.97
N ILE A 193 10.98 -10.93 -9.75
CA ILE A 193 11.22 -9.65 -9.09
C ILE A 193 12.59 -9.14 -9.55
N HIS A 194 12.61 -7.92 -10.08
CA HIS A 194 13.85 -7.20 -10.31
C HIS A 194 14.35 -6.60 -8.98
N SER A 195 13.47 -5.90 -8.26
CA SER A 195 13.82 -5.26 -6.99
C SER A 195 12.58 -4.98 -6.14
N VAL A 196 12.80 -4.95 -4.82
CA VAL A 196 11.82 -4.55 -3.80
C VAL A 196 12.37 -3.39 -2.98
N GLU A 197 11.50 -2.44 -2.67
CA GLU A 197 11.67 -1.42 -1.62
C GLU A 197 10.51 -1.50 -0.62
N VAL A 198 10.80 -1.18 0.65
CA VAL A 198 9.79 -0.97 1.68
C VAL A 198 10.03 0.40 2.30
N TRP A 199 9.03 1.25 2.22
CA TRP A 199 9.02 2.60 2.77
C TRP A 199 8.19 2.65 4.05
N THR A 200 8.59 3.48 5.00
CA THR A 200 7.83 3.80 6.21
C THR A 200 7.61 5.30 6.32
N PHE A 201 6.68 5.71 7.19
CA PHE A 201 6.22 7.10 7.32
C PHE A 201 6.56 7.62 8.71
N GLU A 202 7.36 8.69 8.79
CA GLU A 202 7.88 9.29 10.04
C GLU A 202 7.89 10.81 10.03
#